data_AF-A0A257QED5-F1
#
_entry.id   AF-A0A257QED5-F1
#
_cell.length_a   1.000
_cell.length_b   1.000
_cell.length_c   1.000
_cell.angle_alpha   90.00
_cell.angle_beta   90.00
_cell.angle_gamma   90.00
#
_symmetry.space_group_name_H-M   'P 1'
#
loop_
_entity.id
_entity.type
_entity.pdbx_description
1 polymer ?
#
loop_
_entity_poly.entity_id
_entity_poly.type
_entity_poly.pdbx_seq_one_letter_code
_entity_poly.pdbx_strand_id
1 'polypeptide(L)' 'MNPNNLLSMAKQVIEIEAQACQALSSRLDGTFITACELILRCDGRVIVTGMGKSGHIGGKIAATLASTGTP' A
#
# COMPACT_ATOMS: atom_id res chain seq x y z
N MET A 1 -4.24 -26.74 -19.26
CA MET A 1 -3.54 -25.44 -19.34
C MET A 1 -2.19 -25.68 -20.01
N ASN A 2 -1.86 -24.95 -21.08
CA ASN A 2 -0.54 -25.02 -21.70
C ASN A 2 0.47 -24.26 -20.82
N PRO A 3 1.65 -24.81 -20.48
CA PRO A 3 2.66 -24.14 -19.65
C PRO A 3 3.04 -22.74 -20.14
N ASN A 4 3.07 -22.51 -21.46
CA ASN A 4 3.34 -21.18 -22.03
C ASN A 4 2.24 -20.15 -21.67
N ASN A 5 1.00 -20.61 -21.49
CA ASN A 5 -0.12 -19.76 -21.05
C ASN A 5 0.00 -19.40 -19.56
N LEU A 6 0.58 -20.27 -18.72
CA LEU A 6 0.83 -19.96 -17.30
C LEU A 6 1.88 -18.85 -17.16
N LEU A 7 2.97 -18.95 -17.93
CA LEU A 7 4.02 -17.94 -17.90
C LEU A 7 3.55 -16.59 -18.45
N SER A 8 2.75 -16.57 -19.53
CA SER A 8 2.19 -15.33 -20.06
C SER A 8 1.22 -14.68 -19.07
N MET A 9 0.36 -15.47 -18.42
CA MET A 9 -0.56 -14.96 -17.39
C MET A 9 0.19 -14.39 -16.18
N ALA A 10 1.23 -15.06 -15.69
CA ALA A 10 2.04 -14.53 -14.58
C ALA A 10 2.70 -13.19 -14.94
N LYS A 11 3.28 -13.08 -16.14
CA LYS A 11 3.84 -11.82 -16.65
C LYS A 11 2.78 -10.73 -16.76
N GLN A 12 1.60 -11.07 -17.26
CA GLN A 12 0.49 -10.14 -17.40
C GLN A 12 0.00 -9.61 -16.04
N VAL A 13 -0.10 -10.46 -15.02
CA VAL A 13 -0.47 -10.02 -13.67
C VAL A 13 0.55 -9.02 -13.13
N ILE A 14 1.85 -9.33 -13.23
CA ILE A 14 2.91 -8.42 -12.77
C ILE A 14 2.84 -7.07 -13.51
N GLU A 15 2.62 -7.09 -14.82
CA GLU A 15 2.49 -5.87 -15.62
C GLU A 15 1.29 -5.01 -15.18
N ILE A 16 0.13 -5.63 -14.92
CA ILE A 16 -1.06 -4.93 -14.42
C ILE A 16 -0.78 -4.26 -13.07
N GLU A 17 -0.14 -4.97 -12.13
CA GLU A 17 0.21 -4.42 -10.82
C GLU A 17 1.24 -3.28 -10.94
N ALA A 18 2.24 -3.41 -11.81
CA ALA A 18 3.24 -2.36 -12.05
C ALA A 18 2.59 -1.09 -12.61
N GLN A 19 1.67 -1.21 -13.56
CA GLN A 19 0.91 -0.08 -14.11
C GLN A 19 0.03 0.57 -13.03
N ALA A 20 -0.61 -0.21 -12.17
CA ALA A 20 -1.38 0.29 -11.05
C ALA A 20 -0.49 1.09 -10.07
N CYS A 21 0.70 0.60 -9.74
CA CYS A 21 1.68 1.33 -8.92
C CYS A 21 2.13 2.62 -9.60
N GLN A 22 2.42 2.60 -10.91
CA GLN A 22 2.85 3.79 -11.64
C GLN A 22 1.77 4.89 -11.61
N ALA A 23 0.50 4.50 -11.75
CA ALA A 23 -0.65 5.41 -11.71
C ALA A 23 -0.86 6.07 -10.33
N LEU A 24 -0.30 5.53 -9.23
CA LEU A 24 -0.40 6.17 -7.91
C LEU A 24 0.32 7.52 -7.87
N SER A 25 1.36 7.73 -8.68
CA SER A 25 2.13 8.98 -8.69
C SER A 25 1.26 10.20 -8.98
N SER A 26 0.25 10.07 -9.85
CA SER A 26 -0.66 11.17 -10.18
C SER A 26 -1.69 11.47 -9.08
N ARG A 27 -1.76 10.64 -8.03
CA ARG A 27 -2.64 10.83 -6.87
C ARG A 27 -1.91 11.45 -5.68
N LEU A 28 -0.60 11.69 -5.79
CA LEU A 28 0.18 12.37 -4.77
C LEU A 28 -0.02 13.87 -4.91
N ASP A 29 -0.89 14.41 -4.07
CA ASP A 29 -1.24 15.83 -4.02
C ASP A 29 -1.17 16.37 -2.58
N GLY A 30 -1.76 17.55 -2.33
CA GLY A 30 -1.78 18.18 -1.01
C GLY A 30 -2.44 17.34 0.09
N THR A 31 -3.34 16.42 -0.26
CA THR A 31 -3.97 15.50 0.72
C THR A 31 -2.95 14.50 1.27
N PHE A 32 -2.00 14.06 0.45
CA PHE A 32 -0.90 13.20 0.90
C PHE A 32 -0.01 13.92 1.92
N ILE A 33 0.37 15.16 1.62
CA ILE A 33 1.16 16.00 2.54
C ILE A 33 0.41 16.18 3.86
N THR A 34 -0.88 16.48 3.79
CA THR A 34 -1.74 16.66 4.97
C THR A 34 -1.79 15.39 5.82
N ALA A 35 -1.92 14.21 5.20
CA ALA A 35 -1.90 12.94 5.91
C ALA A 35 -0.55 12.69 6.62
N CYS A 36 0.58 12.98 5.96
CA CYS A 36 1.90 12.89 6.58
C CYS A 36 2.03 13.83 7.79
N GLU A 37 1.62 15.09 7.68
CA GLU A 37 1.68 16.03 8.79
C GLU A 37 0.81 15.59 9.98
N LEU A 38 -0.39 15.07 9.72
CA LEU A 38 -1.27 14.56 10.77
C LEU A 38 -0.64 13.37 11.51
N ILE A 39 -0.01 12.46 10.77
CA ILE A 39 0.69 11.31 11.36
C ILE A 39 1.89 11.77 12.20
N LEU A 40 2.72 12.67 11.67
CA LEU A 40 3.92 13.16 12.34
C LEU A 40 3.62 13.98 13.61
N ARG A 41 2.46 14.64 13.66
CA ARG A 41 1.97 15.40 14.83
C ARG A 41 1.16 14.54 15.81
N CYS A 42 1.04 13.23 15.58
CA CYS A 42 0.27 12.36 16.46
C CYS A 42 1.05 12.08 17.76
N ASP A 43 0.60 12.65 18.88
CA ASP A 43 1.16 12.38 20.22
C ASP A 43 0.78 10.99 20.76
N GLY A 44 -0.18 10.32 20.11
CA GLY A 44 -0.74 9.04 20.51
C GLY A 44 -0.24 7.88 19.66
N ARG A 45 -1.19 7.16 19.07
CA ARG A 45 -0.91 6.00 18.20
C ARG A 45 -1.70 6.09 16.90
N VAL A 46 -1.09 5.64 15.82
CA VAL A 46 -1.76 5.51 14.52
C VAL A 46 -2.42 4.14 14.43
N ILE A 47 -3.75 4.11 14.57
CA ILE A 47 -4.54 2.88 14.46
C ILE A 47 -4.95 2.64 13.01
N VAL A 48 -4.46 1.56 12.40
CA VAL A 48 -4.84 1.13 11.06
C VAL A 48 -5.83 -0.04 11.17
N THR A 49 -7.01 0.09 10.55
CA THR A 49 -8.07 -0.92 10.57
C THR A 49 -8.61 -1.21 9.17
N GLY A 50 -9.10 -2.42 8.95
CA GLY A 50 -9.66 -2.87 7.68
C GLY A 50 -10.09 -4.33 7.73
N MET A 51 -10.89 -4.76 6.76
CA MET A 51 -11.42 -6.12 6.67
C MET A 51 -10.87 -6.84 5.43
N GLY A 52 -10.76 -8.17 5.50
CA GLY A 52 -10.30 -9.00 4.38
C GLY A 52 -8.88 -8.66 3.90
N LYS A 53 -8.67 -8.62 2.57
CA LYS A 53 -7.36 -8.28 1.97
C LYS A 53 -6.83 -6.93 2.45
N SER A 54 -7.70 -5.92 2.56
CA SER A 54 -7.34 -4.59 3.06
C SER A 54 -6.90 -4.63 4.52
N GLY A 55 -7.48 -5.51 5.34
CA GLY A 55 -7.03 -5.74 6.72
C GLY A 55 -5.61 -6.32 6.78
N HIS A 56 -5.25 -7.25 5.90
CA HIS A 56 -3.89 -7.79 5.83
C HIS A 56 -2.86 -6.72 5.44
N ILE A 57 -3.17 -5.89 4.45
CA ILE A 57 -2.29 -4.76 4.06
C ILE A 57 -2.22 -3.72 5.18
N GLY A 58 -3.35 -3.39 5.82
CA GLY A 58 -3.40 -2.48 6.96
C GLY A 58 -2.52 -2.95 8.13
N GLY A 59 -2.55 -4.25 8.44
CA GLY A 59 -1.67 -4.85 9.44
C GLY A 59 -0.18 -4.74 9.08
N LYS A 60 0.18 -4.89 7.80
CA LYS A 60 1.55 -4.64 7.33
C LYS A 60 1.95 -3.18 7.45
N ILE A 61 1.06 -2.23 7.08
CA ILE A 61 1.30 -0.79 7.24
C ILE A 61 1.53 -0.44 8.70
N ALA A 62 0.67 -0.92 9.61
CA ALA A 62 0.83 -0.68 11.05
C ALA A 62 2.19 -1.17 11.58
N ALA A 63 2.61 -2.38 11.17
CA ALA A 63 3.92 -2.90 11.54
C ALA A 63 5.08 -2.04 10.99
N THR A 64 4.97 -1.55 9.76
CA THR A 64 5.97 -0.66 9.15
C THR A 64 6.04 0.68 9.88
N LEU A 65 4.90 1.33 10.15
CA LEU A 65 4.84 2.58 10.91
C LEU A 65 5.48 2.41 12.29
N ALA A 66 5.12 1.37 13.03
CA ALA A 66 5.70 1.08 14.34
C ALA A 66 7.22 0.87 14.25
N SER A 67 7.72 0.14 13.26
CA SER A 67 9.15 -0.11 13.07
C SER A 67 9.96 1.12 12.64
N THR A 68 9.29 2.16 12.12
CA THR A 68 9.89 3.41 11.67
C THR A 68 9.69 4.57 12.65
N GLY A 69 9.25 4.28 13.88
CA GLY A 69 9.12 5.27 14.95
C GLY A 69 7.77 5.98 15.00
N THR A 70 6.74 5.46 14.32
CA THR A 70 5.35 5.95 14.38
C THR A 70 4.47 4.90 15.09
N PRO A 71 4.30 4.97 16.42
CA PRO A 71 3.68 3.92 17.24
C PRO A 71 2.14 3.87 17.23
#